data_AF-A0A658NMY2-F1
#
_entry.id   AF-A0A658NMY2-F1
#
_cell.length_a   1.000
_cell.length_b   1.000
_cell.length_c   1.000
_cell.angle_alpha   90.00
_cell.angle_beta   90.00
_cell.angle_gamma   90.00
#
_symmetry.space_group_name_H-M   'P 1'
#
loop_
_entity.id
_entity.type
_entity.pdbx_description
1 polymer ?
#
loop_
_entity_poly.entity_id
_entity_poly.type
_entity_poly.pdbx_seq_one_letter_code
_entity_poly.pdbx_strand_id
1 'polypeptide(L)'
;TRRKGLFLATKVSERNADLAMRSIEGSLKRLQVDYVDLLHIHALRGDKDLEAIEAPDGVLKTLYKVRDQKMARFIGITCHGA
;
A
#
# COMPACT_ATOMS: atom_id res chain seq x y z
N THR A 1 17.68 17.44 4.55
CA THR A 1 17.58 16.37 3.53
C THR A 1 16.52 16.74 2.50
N ARG A 2 16.73 16.54 1.20
CA ARG A 2 15.76 16.96 0.16
C ARG A 2 14.69 15.89 -0.07
N ARG A 3 13.68 15.84 0.80
CA ARG A 3 12.41 15.10 0.54
C ARG A 3 11.58 15.79 -0.58
N LYS A 4 11.66 17.12 -0.65
CA LYS A 4 11.05 17.93 -1.71
C LYS A 4 11.75 17.65 -3.04
N GLY A 5 10.97 17.19 -4.02
CA GLY A 5 11.45 16.83 -5.37
C GLY A 5 11.69 15.34 -5.59
N LEU A 6 11.49 14.49 -4.57
CA LEU A 6 11.50 13.04 -4.72
C LEU A 6 10.07 12.50 -4.70
N PHE A 7 9.79 11.52 -5.56
CA PHE A 7 8.57 10.75 -5.54
C PHE A 7 8.88 9.33 -5.09
N LEU A 8 8.46 8.98 -3.87
CA LEU A 8 8.75 7.69 -3.26
C LEU A 8 7.54 6.76 -3.38
N ALA A 9 7.73 5.62 -4.04
CA ALA A 9 6.71 4.58 -4.16
C ALA A 9 7.13 3.30 -3.43
N THR A 10 6.18 2.63 -2.78
CA THR A 10 6.37 1.30 -2.19
C THR A 10 5.14 0.42 -2.41
N LYS A 11 5.23 -0.86 -2.02
CA LYS A 11 4.17 -1.85 -2.25
C LYS A 11 3.96 -2.74 -1.02
N VAL A 12 2.73 -3.19 -0.81
CA VAL A 12 2.37 -4.26 0.13
C VAL A 12 1.95 -5.51 -0.64
N SER A 13 2.21 -6.69 -0.09
CA SER A 13 1.83 -7.96 -0.74
C SER A 13 0.69 -8.66 -0.01
N GLU A 14 0.47 -8.31 1.24
CA GLU A 14 -0.56 -8.84 2.11
C GLU A 14 -1.95 -8.48 1.57
N ARG A 15 -2.86 -9.47 1.55
CA ARG A 15 -4.26 -9.25 1.16
C ARG A 15 -5.16 -8.93 2.35
N ASN A 16 -4.72 -9.26 3.57
CA ASN A 16 -5.42 -8.96 4.81
C ASN A 16 -5.04 -7.56 5.34
N ALA A 17 -6.03 -6.85 5.88
CA ALA A 17 -5.95 -5.47 6.32
C ALA A 17 -4.92 -5.23 7.45
N ASP A 18 -4.93 -6.05 8.48
CA ASP A 18 -4.08 -5.87 9.66
C ASP A 18 -2.61 -6.19 9.35
N LEU A 19 -2.39 -7.26 8.58
CA LEU A 19 -1.04 -7.63 8.13
C LEU A 19 -0.45 -6.54 7.23
N ALA A 20 -1.26 -6.00 6.31
CA ALA A 20 -0.83 -4.90 5.45
C ALA A 20 -0.48 -3.64 6.26
N MET A 21 -1.27 -3.27 7.28
CA MET A 21 -0.98 -2.09 8.12
C MET A 21 0.38 -2.25 8.83
N ARG A 22 0.66 -3.43 9.41
CA ARG A 22 1.95 -3.72 10.04
C ARG A 22 3.11 -3.59 9.05
N SER A 23 2.93 -4.08 7.82
CA SER A 23 3.95 -3.96 6.76
C SER A 23 4.15 -2.51 6.28
N ILE A 24 3.10 -1.69 6.25
CA ILE A 24 3.18 -0.26 5.90
C ILE A 24 3.95 0.49 6.98
N GLU A 25 3.57 0.36 8.25
CA GLU A 25 4.25 0.98 9.39
C GLU A 25 5.72 0.56 9.44
N GLY A 26 5.99 -0.74 9.26
CA GLY A 26 7.35 -1.26 9.18
C GLY A 26 8.16 -0.67 8.01
N SER A 27 7.53 -0.45 6.86
CA SER A 27 8.19 0.15 5.69
C SER A 27 8.54 1.62 5.93
N LEU A 28 7.60 2.41 6.47
CA LEU A 28 7.84 3.81 6.84
C LEU A 28 8.99 3.93 7.84
N LYS A 29 9.00 3.06 8.88
CA LYS A 29 10.10 2.99 9.86
C LYS A 29 11.44 2.67 9.21
N ARG A 30 11.52 1.67 8.33
CA ARG A 30 12.78 1.28 7.65
C ARG A 30 13.27 2.35 6.68
N LEU A 31 12.35 3.02 5.99
CA LEU A 31 12.66 4.12 5.07
C LEU A 31 12.97 5.43 5.80
N GLN A 32 12.70 5.50 7.11
CA GLN A 32 12.86 6.70 7.94
C GLN A 32 12.06 7.90 7.38
N VAL A 33 10.83 7.64 6.96
CA VAL A 33 9.90 8.66 6.44
C VAL A 33 8.53 8.50 7.08
N ASP A 34 7.81 9.61 7.24
CA ASP A 34 6.44 9.59 7.79
C ASP A 34 5.39 9.22 6.73
N TYR A 35 5.71 9.38 5.44
CA TYR A 35 4.80 9.09 4.34
C TYR A 35 5.52 8.73 3.03
N VAL A 36 4.82 8.00 2.16
CA VAL A 36 5.19 7.75 0.76
C VAL A 36 4.30 8.54 -0.20
N ASP A 37 4.79 8.84 -1.40
CA ASP A 37 3.96 9.47 -2.41
C ASP A 37 2.94 8.49 -3.00
N LEU A 38 3.32 7.22 -3.19
CA LEU A 38 2.46 6.19 -3.78
C LEU A 38 2.61 4.85 -3.07
N LEU A 39 1.48 4.28 -2.65
CA LEU A 39 1.41 2.93 -2.10
C LEU A 39 0.59 2.03 -3.01
N HIS A 40 1.15 0.89 -3.41
CA HIS A 40 0.45 -0.09 -4.23
C HIS A 40 0.13 -1.39 -3.47
N ILE A 41 -1.03 -1.99 -3.78
CA ILE A 41 -1.19 -3.44 -3.61
C ILE A 41 -0.40 -4.13 -4.72
N HIS A 42 0.52 -4.99 -4.32
CA HIS A 42 1.43 -5.66 -5.24
C HIS A 42 0.76 -6.86 -5.90
N ALA A 43 0.95 -6.95 -7.22
CA ALA A 43 0.76 -8.15 -8.02
C ALA A 43 -0.67 -8.68 -7.98
N LEU A 44 -1.65 -7.88 -8.35
CA LEU A 44 -3.02 -8.36 -8.57
C LEU A 44 -3.03 -9.29 -9.80
N ARG A 45 -3.44 -10.55 -9.63
CA ARG A 45 -3.35 -11.59 -10.68
C ARG A 45 -4.67 -11.99 -11.32
N GLY A 46 -5.81 -11.60 -10.74
CA GLY A 46 -7.13 -11.94 -11.27
C GLY A 46 -8.21 -11.90 -10.19
N ASP A 47 -9.37 -12.47 -10.51
CA ASP A 47 -10.61 -12.29 -9.74
C ASP A 47 -10.52 -12.74 -8.27
N LYS A 48 -9.83 -13.85 -7.99
CA LYS A 48 -9.63 -14.32 -6.60
C LYS A 48 -8.81 -13.34 -5.76
N ASP A 49 -7.82 -12.71 -6.39
CA ASP A 49 -7.01 -11.67 -5.75
C ASP A 49 -7.85 -10.41 -5.55
N LEU A 50 -8.69 -10.05 -6.52
CA LEU A 50 -9.61 -8.91 -6.41
C LEU A 50 -10.60 -9.10 -5.26
N GLU A 51 -11.26 -10.26 -5.20
CA GLU A 51 -12.17 -10.64 -4.11
C GLU A 51 -11.47 -10.55 -2.74
N ALA A 52 -10.25 -11.07 -2.64
CA ALA A 52 -9.48 -11.03 -1.39
C ALA A 52 -9.13 -9.61 -0.93
N ILE A 53 -8.81 -8.69 -1.84
CA ILE A 53 -8.48 -7.31 -1.46
C ILE A 53 -9.72 -6.48 -1.12
N GLU A 54 -10.88 -6.82 -1.71
CA GLU A 54 -12.17 -6.14 -1.50
C GLU A 54 -12.96 -6.67 -0.30
N ALA A 55 -12.57 -7.85 0.23
CA ALA A 55 -13.19 -8.50 1.38
C ALA A 55 -13.33 -7.55 2.60
N PRO A 56 -14.24 -7.84 3.55
CA PRO A 56 -14.43 -7.00 4.73
C PRO A 56 -13.15 -6.73 5.54
N ASP A 57 -12.24 -7.71 5.61
CA ASP A 57 -10.91 -7.67 6.20
C ASP A 57 -9.79 -7.53 5.16
N GLY A 58 -10.14 -7.15 3.93
CA GLY A 58 -9.25 -6.99 2.80
C GLY A 58 -8.43 -5.70 2.84
N VAL A 59 -7.25 -5.76 2.22
CA VAL A 59 -6.22 -4.71 2.24
C VAL A 59 -6.66 -3.41 1.56
N LEU A 60 -7.66 -3.43 0.67
CA LEU A 60 -8.12 -2.21 -0.01
C LEU A 60 -8.63 -1.17 0.98
N LYS A 61 -9.34 -1.59 2.04
CA LYS A 61 -9.79 -0.70 3.12
C LYS A 61 -8.61 -0.09 3.88
N THR A 62 -7.53 -0.85 4.09
CA THR A 62 -6.30 -0.35 4.70
C THR A 62 -5.65 0.73 3.84
N LEU A 63 -5.60 0.56 2.50
CA LEU A 63 -5.04 1.59 1.63
C LEU A 63 -5.85 2.89 1.68
N TYR A 64 -7.19 2.82 1.71
CA TYR A 64 -8.02 4.02 1.91
C TYR A 64 -7.70 4.71 3.23
N LYS A 65 -7.65 3.96 4.34
CA LYS A 65 -7.32 4.49 5.67
C LYS A 65 -5.94 5.16 5.68
N VAL A 66 -4.92 4.52 5.12
CA VAL A 66 -3.53 5.03 5.07
C VAL A 66 -3.42 6.30 4.23
N ARG A 67 -4.19 6.40 3.14
CA ARG A 67 -4.30 7.64 2.35
C ARG A 67 -4.96 8.75 3.15
N ASP A 68 -6.09 8.45 3.79
CA ASP A 68 -6.88 9.45 4.53
C ASP A 68 -6.12 9.94 5.78
N GLN A 69 -5.28 9.09 6.37
CA GLN A 69 -4.34 9.42 7.45
C GLN A 69 -3.04 10.08 6.95
N LYS A 70 -2.91 10.35 5.64
CA LYS A 70 -1.76 11.01 5.00
C LYS A 70 -0.42 10.25 5.11
N MET A 71 -0.48 8.95 5.42
CA MET A 71 0.69 8.06 5.38
C MET A 71 1.07 7.69 3.93
N ALA A 72 0.13 7.80 2.99
CA ALA A 72 0.37 7.76 1.56
C ALA A 72 -0.39 8.90 0.86
N ARG A 73 0.22 9.58 -0.12
CA ARG A 73 -0.48 10.63 -0.89
C ARG A 73 -1.41 10.03 -1.94
N PHE A 74 -0.96 9.00 -2.64
CA PHE A 74 -1.71 8.28 -3.65
C PHE A 74 -1.71 6.77 -3.34
N ILE A 75 -2.73 6.09 -3.85
CA ILE A 75 -2.88 4.64 -3.73
C ILE A 75 -3.18 4.04 -5.09
N GLY A 76 -2.82 2.77 -5.28
CA GLY A 76 -3.09 2.06 -6.52
C GLY A 76 -2.77 0.57 -6.43
N ILE A 77 -2.71 -0.07 -7.59
CA ILE A 77 -2.48 -1.51 -7.73
C ILE A 77 -1.45 -1.70 -8.84
N THR A 78 -0.59 -2.72 -8.70
CA THR A 78 0.24 -3.20 -9.81
C THR A 78 -0.15 -4.62 -10.18
N CYS A 79 -0.01 -4.97 -11.45
CA CYS A 79 -0.12 -6.34 -11.94
C CYS A 79 1.25 -6.82 -12.44
N HIS A 80 1.45 -8.13 -12.52
CA HIS A 80 2.49 -8.70 -13.38
C HIS A 80 1.77 -9.23 -14.62
N GLY A 81 2.29 -8.92 -15.81
CA GLY A 81 1.77 -9.50 -17.05
C GLY A 81 1.91 -11.03 -17.01
N ALA A 82 1.01 -11.73 -17.71
CA ALA A 82 1.13 -13.15 -17.97
C ALA A 82 2.32 -13.44 -18.91
#